data_AF-A0A3A4VLV3-F1
#
_entry.id   AF-A0A3A4VLV3-F1
#
_cell.length_a   1.000
_cell.length_b   1.000
_cell.length_c   1.000
_cell.angle_alpha   90.00
_cell.angle_beta   90.00
_cell.angle_gamma   90.00
#
_symmetry.space_group_name_H-M   'P 1'
#
loop_
_entity.id
_entity.type
_entity.pdbx_description
1 polymer ?
#
loop_
_entity_poly.entity_id
_entity_poly.type
_entity_poly.pdbx_seq_one_letter_code
_entity_poly.pdbx_strand_id
1 'polypeptide(L)'
;MEKITVIIYTHNEEKNINDCLESAKLLTDKIILIDMESSDKTLEIAKGHKVSVLNFPRSNYVEPAREFGIKQPKTDWVFILDADERIT
;
A
#
# COMPACT_ATOMS: atom_id res chain seq x y z
N MET A 1 -10.50 -16.05 11.36
CA MET A 1 -9.69 -14.90 11.84
C MET A 1 -8.72 -14.54 10.75
N GLU A 2 -8.95 -13.40 10.09
CA GLU A 2 -8.00 -12.87 9.11
C GLU A 2 -6.89 -12.15 9.86
N LYS A 3 -5.67 -12.70 9.82
CA LYS A 3 -4.61 -12.36 10.78
C LYS A 3 -3.78 -11.15 10.38
N ILE A 4 -3.74 -10.78 9.10
CA ILE A 4 -2.75 -9.82 8.59
C ILE A 4 -3.34 -8.89 7.53
N THR A 5 -2.96 -7.62 7.60
CA THR A 5 -3.19 -6.61 6.56
C THR A 5 -1.85 -6.12 6.03
N VAL A 6 -1.73 -6.10 4.70
CA VAL A 6 -0.56 -5.51 4.03
C VAL A 6 -0.85 -4.03 3.81
N ILE A 7 0.11 -3.19 4.19
CA ILE A 7 0.07 -1.75 3.92
C ILE A 7 1.21 -1.42 2.98
N ILE A 8 0.87 -0.83 1.85
CA ILE A 8 1.82 -0.39 0.83
C ILE A 8 1.89 1.13 0.86
N TYR A 9 3.10 1.68 0.96
CA TYR A 9 3.32 3.12 0.84
C TYR A 9 3.86 3.40 -0.56
N THR A 10 3.28 4.39 -1.23
CA THR A 10 3.65 4.69 -2.62
C THR A 10 3.76 6.19 -2.89
N HIS A 11 4.64 6.53 -3.82
CA HIS A 11 4.71 7.84 -4.45
C HIS A 11 5.36 7.69 -5.83
N ASN A 12 4.60 7.89 -6.90
CA ASN A 12 5.07 7.79 -8.29
C ASN A 12 5.74 6.45 -8.64
N GLU A 13 5.02 5.35 -8.44
CA GLU A 13 5.47 3.97 -8.68
C GLU A 13 4.67 3.26 -9.79
N GLU A 14 4.31 3.95 -10.87
CA GLU A 14 3.52 3.35 -11.97
C GLU A 14 4.18 2.11 -12.60
N LYS A 15 5.51 2.00 -12.51
CA LYS A 15 6.27 0.87 -13.05
C LYS A 15 6.20 -0.38 -12.18
N ASN A 16 5.94 -0.22 -10.88
CA ASN A 16 6.07 -1.28 -9.89
C ASN A 16 4.76 -1.64 -9.21
N ILE A 17 3.84 -0.69 -9.08
CA ILE A 17 2.67 -0.82 -8.22
C ILE A 17 1.77 -2.00 -8.61
N ASN A 18 1.62 -2.30 -9.91
CA ASN A 18 0.83 -3.43 -10.39
C ASN A 18 1.32 -4.75 -9.79
N ASP A 19 2.61 -5.03 -9.98
CA ASP A 19 3.20 -6.30 -9.57
C ASP A 19 3.36 -6.36 -8.04
N CYS A 20 3.57 -5.22 -7.38
CA CYS A 20 3.55 -5.11 -5.92
C CYS A 20 2.19 -5.56 -5.37
N LEU A 21 1.11 -4.97 -5.87
CA LEU A 21 -0.26 -5.27 -5.47
C LEU A 21 -0.64 -6.73 -5.78
N GLU A 22 -0.23 -7.27 -6.93
CA GLU A 22 -0.45 -8.69 -7.24
C GLU A 22 0.32 -9.61 -6.29
N SER A 23 1.58 -9.31 -5.98
CA SER A 23 2.36 -10.13 -5.03
C SER A 23 1.81 -10.08 -3.61
N ALA A 24 1.30 -8.92 -3.16
CA ALA A 24 0.70 -8.77 -1.83
C ALA A 24 -0.53 -9.70 -1.63
N LYS A 25 -1.27 -9.98 -2.70
CA LYS A 25 -2.43 -10.91 -2.66
C LYS A 25 -2.04 -12.35 -2.37
N LEU A 26 -0.78 -12.73 -2.56
CA LEU A 26 -0.29 -14.06 -2.15
C LEU A 26 -0.38 -14.25 -0.63
N LEU A 27 -0.32 -13.15 0.14
CA LEU A 27 -0.38 -13.17 1.60
C LEU A 27 -1.78 -12.89 2.15
N THR A 28 -2.50 -11.93 1.58
CA THR A 28 -3.83 -11.50 2.09
C THR A 28 -4.61 -10.68 1.07
N ASP A 29 -5.94 -10.77 1.08
CA ASP A 29 -6.84 -9.87 0.33
C ASP A 29 -6.99 -8.49 1.00
N LYS A 30 -6.57 -8.35 2.27
CA LYS A 30 -6.61 -7.09 3.00
C LYS A 30 -5.38 -6.25 2.71
N ILE A 31 -5.49 -5.43 1.68
CA ILE A 31 -4.42 -4.53 1.24
C ILE A 31 -4.91 -3.09 1.33
N ILE A 32 -4.09 -2.25 1.97
CA ILE A 32 -4.28 -0.79 2.03
C ILE A 32 -3.10 -0.14 1.32
N LEU A 33 -3.38 0.66 0.31
CA LEU A 33 -2.42 1.50 -0.37
C LEU A 33 -2.49 2.91 0.21
N ILE A 34 -1.37 3.40 0.76
CA ILE A 34 -1.20 4.76 1.23
C ILE A 34 -0.45 5.53 0.13
N ASP A 35 -1.18 6.39 -0.58
CA ASP A 35 -0.62 7.24 -1.63
C ASP A 35 -0.14 8.59 -1.06
N MET A 36 1.14 8.87 -1.24
CA MET A 36 1.77 10.13 -0.82
C MET A 36 1.80 11.14 -1.98
N GLU A 37 0.63 11.43 -2.54
CA GLU A 37 0.40 12.37 -3.64
C GLU A 37 1.14 11.99 -4.94
N SER A 38 0.85 10.80 -5.47
CA SER A 38 1.34 10.43 -6.80
C SER A 38 0.72 11.32 -7.88
N SER A 39 1.56 11.73 -8.83
CA SER A 39 1.23 12.53 -10.02
C SER A 39 1.29 11.74 -11.32
N ASP A 40 1.80 10.51 -11.28
CA ASP A 40 1.88 9.59 -12.41
C ASP A 40 0.65 8.65 -12.47
N LYS A 41 0.75 7.54 -13.20
CA LYS A 41 -0.37 6.58 -13.34
C LYS A 41 -0.54 5.62 -12.16
N THR A 42 0.21 5.77 -11.07
CA THR A 42 0.15 4.85 -9.91
C THR A 42 -1.27 4.63 -9.41
N LEU A 43 -2.02 5.71 -9.21
CA LEU A 43 -3.40 5.65 -8.71
C LEU A 43 -4.37 5.08 -9.76
N GLU A 44 -4.14 5.32 -11.05
CA GLU A 44 -4.95 4.74 -12.11
C GLU A 44 -4.81 3.21 -12.14
N ILE A 45 -3.56 2.73 -12.03
CA ILE A 45 -3.25 1.30 -11.97
C ILE A 45 -3.86 0.69 -10.71
N ALA A 46 -3.64 1.30 -9.54
CA ALA A 46 -4.16 0.81 -8.26
C ALA A 46 -5.69 0.64 -8.23
N LYS A 47 -6.44 1.53 -8.91
CA LYS A 47 -7.91 1.42 -9.04
C LYS A 47 -8.37 0.16 -9.78
N GLY A 48 -7.50 -0.46 -10.58
CA GLY A 48 -7.77 -1.76 -11.22
C GLY A 48 -7.77 -2.93 -10.22
N HIS A 49 -7.19 -2.75 -9.03
CA HIS A 49 -7.15 -3.76 -7.99
C HIS A 49 -8.25 -3.51 -6.94
N LYS A 50 -8.70 -4.58 -6.28
CA LYS A 50 -9.66 -4.48 -5.17
C LYS A 50 -8.95 -4.14 -3.85
N VAL A 51 -8.34 -2.97 -3.78
CA VAL A 51 -7.59 -2.50 -2.60
C VAL A 51 -8.13 -1.17 -2.08
N SER A 52 -7.96 -0.91 -0.78
CA SER A 52 -8.34 0.39 -0.20
C SER A 52 -7.23 1.39 -0.45
N VAL A 53 -7.53 2.49 -1.14
CA VAL A 53 -6.55 3.57 -1.37
C VAL A 53 -6.87 4.73 -0.45
N LEU A 54 -5.88 5.15 0.34
CA LEU A 54 -5.95 6.32 1.22
C LEU A 54 -4.85 7.31 0.84
N ASN A 55 -5.17 8.60 0.84
CA ASN A 55 -4.20 9.63 0.54
C ASN A 55 -3.59 10.19 1.82
N PHE A 56 -2.30 10.45 1.79
CA PHE A 56 -1.57 11.15 2.85
C PHE A 56 -0.72 12.26 2.22
N PRO A 57 -0.68 13.49 2.76
CA PRO A 57 0.14 14.56 2.20
C PRO A 57 1.60 14.15 2.09
N ARG A 58 2.27 14.52 0.99
CA ARG A 58 3.69 14.20 0.84
C ARG A 58 4.51 14.84 1.95
N SER A 59 5.43 14.07 2.49
CA SER A 59 6.35 14.49 3.55
C SER A 59 7.78 14.11 3.16
N ASN A 60 8.77 14.83 3.70
CA ASN A 60 10.19 14.50 3.52
C ASN A 60 10.58 13.20 4.26
N TYR A 61 9.73 12.77 5.19
CA TYR A 61 9.91 11.60 6.05
C TYR A 61 8.69 10.69 5.92
N VAL A 62 8.91 9.38 5.94
CA VAL A 62 7.86 8.37 5.73
C VAL A 62 7.11 8.03 7.01
N GLU A 63 7.69 8.32 8.17
CA GLU A 63 7.20 7.96 9.50
C GLU A 63 5.78 8.47 9.79
N PRO A 64 5.40 9.72 9.45
CA PRO A 64 4.02 10.19 9.64
C PRO A 64 3.01 9.41 8.78
N ALA A 65 3.38 9.09 7.53
CA ALA A 65 2.55 8.26 6.66
C ALA A 65 2.44 6.84 7.23
N ARG A 66 3.55 6.28 7.72
CA ARG A 66 3.56 4.96 8.38
C ARG A 66 2.66 4.92 9.59
N GLU A 67 2.76 5.91 10.47
CA GLU A 67 1.90 6.02 11.64
C GLU A 67 0.42 6.12 11.25
N PHE A 68 0.09 6.90 10.21
CA PHE A 68 -1.26 6.99 9.67
C PHE A 68 -1.76 5.64 9.14
N GLY A 69 -0.94 4.93 8.38
CA GLY A 69 -1.29 3.64 7.77
C GLY A 69 -1.51 2.54 8.81
N ILE A 70 -0.59 2.35 9.76
CA ILE A 70 -0.68 1.24 10.74
C ILE A 70 -1.90 1.32 11.67
N LYS A 71 -2.55 2.49 11.77
CA LYS A 71 -3.78 2.70 12.56
C LYS A 71 -5.06 2.28 11.83
N GLN A 72 -5.00 2.00 10.53
CA GLN A 72 -6.18 1.68 9.72
C GLN A 72 -6.66 0.22 9.85
N PRO A 73 -5.77 -0.79 9.87
CA PRO A 73 -6.20 -2.18 9.95
C PRO A 73 -6.86 -2.53 11.29
N LYS A 74 -7.75 -3.53 11.25
CA LYS A 74 -8.36 -4.16 12.44
C LYS A 74 -7.85 -5.60 12.65
N THR A 75 -6.69 -5.92 12.07
CA THR A 75 -6.06 -7.25 12.13
C THR A 75 -4.99 -7.30 13.21
N ASP A 76 -4.63 -8.51 13.64
CA ASP A 76 -3.61 -8.73 14.67
C ASP A 76 -2.20 -8.34 14.19
N TRP A 77 -1.93 -8.54 12.89
CA TRP A 77 -0.67 -8.24 12.24
C TRP A 77 -0.83 -7.21 11.15
N VAL A 78 0.22 -6.40 11.00
CA VAL A 78 0.41 -5.47 9.89
C VAL A 78 1.74 -5.79 9.23
N PHE A 79 1.73 -5.95 7.92
CA PHE A 79 2.93 -6.10 7.11
C PHE A 79 3.13 -4.83 6.28
N ILE A 80 4.25 -4.15 6.49
CA ILE A 80 4.60 -2.96 5.70
C ILE A 80 5.42 -3.45 4.50
N LEU A 81 4.99 -3.07 3.30
CA LEU A 81 5.63 -3.42 2.04
C LEU A 81 5.91 -2.12 1.27
N ASP A 82 7.12 -1.94 0.76
CA ASP A 82 7.41 -0.80 -0.11
C ASP A 82 6.91 -1.08 -1.54
N ALA A 83 6.45 -0.05 -2.26
CA ALA A 83 5.77 -0.22 -3.55
C ALA A 83 6.65 -0.78 -4.69
N ASP A 84 7.97 -0.79 -4.50
CA ASP A 84 8.96 -1.39 -5.39
C ASP A 84 9.38 -2.82 -5.00
N GLU A 85 8.80 -3.39 -3.94
CA GLU A 85 9.07 -4.75 -3.46
C GLU A 85 8.02 -5.77 -3.93
N ARG A 86 8.38 -7.08 -3.87
CA ARG A 86 7.52 -8.22 -4.21
C ARG A 86 7.61 -9.33 -3.17
N ILE A 87 6.47 -9.88 -2.79
CA ILE A 87 6.39 -11.10 -1.97
C ILE A 87 6.52 -12.33 -2.89
N THR A 88 7.34 -13.32 -2.51
CA THR A 88 7.61 -14.55 -3.29
C THR A 88 7.39 -15.82 -2.48
#